data_AF-A0A7G9YGC0-F1
#
_entry.id   AF-A0A7G9YGC0-F1
#
_cell.length_a   1.000
_cell.length_b   1.000
_cell.length_c   1.000
_cell.angle_alpha   90.00
_cell.angle_beta   90.00
_cell.angle_gamma   90.00
#
_symmetry.space_group_name_H-M   'P 1'
#
loop_
_entity.id
_entity.type
_entity.pdbx_description
1 polymer ?
#
loop_
_entity_poly.entity_id
_entity_poly.type
_entity_poly.pdbx_seq_one_letter_code
_entity_poly.pdbx_strand_id
1 'polypeptide(L)'
;MIWSLNAGTIKPDGGEILFRDRRVTDIDRKEFAKTVGIVYQSPRDSISHRFTVSEAIAEPLHIHDEFDDESRGRIKKRASRGVAAG
;
A
#
# COMPACT_ATOMS: atom_id res chain seq x y z
N MET A 1 6.69 -15.95 6.25
CA MET A 1 6.72 -16.85 5.07
C MET A 1 5.59 -16.56 4.09
N ILE A 2 4.32 -16.44 4.53
CA ILE A 2 3.15 -16.12 3.67
C ILE A 2 3.27 -14.76 2.96
N TRP A 3 3.90 -13.77 3.60
CA TRP A 3 3.99 -12.40 3.11
C TRP A 3 4.72 -12.26 1.76
N SER A 4 5.77 -13.06 1.55
CA SER A 4 6.58 -13.00 0.33
C SER A 4 5.92 -13.67 -0.88
N LEU A 5 4.99 -14.61 -0.67
CA LEU A 5 4.18 -15.25 -1.72
C LEU A 5 3.18 -14.24 -2.30
N ASN A 6 2.45 -13.54 -1.44
CA ASN A 6 1.43 -12.57 -1.86
C ASN A 6 2.04 -11.38 -2.63
N ALA A 7 3.26 -10.97 -2.26
CA ALA A 7 3.98 -9.89 -2.92
C ALA A 7 4.72 -10.32 -4.21
N GLY A 8 4.56 -11.58 -4.65
CA GLY A 8 5.21 -12.13 -5.84
C GLY A 8 6.75 -12.16 -5.78
N THR A 9 7.33 -12.09 -4.57
CA THR A 9 8.80 -11.98 -4.38
C THR A 9 9.46 -13.34 -4.20
N ILE A 10 8.67 -14.39 -3.91
CA ILE A 10 9.10 -15.79 -3.84
C ILE A 10 8.08 -16.62 -4.64
N LYS A 11 8.57 -17.50 -5.52
CA LYS A 11 7.70 -18.46 -6.23
C LYS A 11 7.23 -19.53 -5.23
N PRO A 12 5.93 -19.88 -5.20
CA PRO A 12 5.44 -20.96 -4.34
C PRO A 12 6.12 -22.29 -4.69
N ASP A 13 6.45 -23.08 -3.67
CA ASP A 13 7.00 -24.44 -3.83
C ASP A 13 5.97 -25.42 -4.46
N GLY A 14 4.69 -25.04 -4.47
CA GLY A 14 3.59 -25.71 -5.16
C GLY A 14 2.25 -24.96 -5.01
N GLY A 15 1.30 -25.23 -5.91
CA GLY A 15 -0.01 -24.55 -5.96
C GLY A 15 -0.01 -23.24 -6.75
N GLU A 16 -1.19 -22.64 -6.92
CA GLU A 16 -1.35 -21.35 -7.59
C GLU A 16 -2.18 -20.38 -6.75
N ILE A 17 -1.81 -19.11 -6.80
CA ILE A 17 -2.59 -18.03 -6.20
C ILE A 17 -3.40 -17.40 -7.32
N LEU A 18 -4.72 -17.48 -7.21
CA LEU A 18 -5.65 -16.83 -8.12
C LEU A 18 -6.16 -15.52 -7.50
N PHE A 19 -6.10 -14.45 -8.27
CA PHE A 19 -6.74 -13.18 -7.99
C PHE A 19 -7.68 -12.84 -9.14
N ARG A 20 -8.99 -12.83 -8.86
CA ARG A 20 -10.05 -12.65 -9.88
C ARG A 20 -9.87 -13.59 -11.08
N ASP A 21 -9.75 -14.88 -10.78
CA ASP A 21 -9.56 -15.96 -11.77
C ASP A 21 -8.32 -15.83 -12.67
N ARG A 22 -7.38 -14.94 -12.30
CA ARG A 22 -6.07 -14.82 -12.95
C ARG A 22 -4.97 -15.19 -11.97
N ARG A 23 -3.98 -15.92 -12.44
CA ARG A 23 -2.81 -16.27 -11.62
C ARG A 23 -2.03 -15.01 -11.28
N VAL A 24 -1.72 -14.81 -10.00
CA VAL A 24 -1.02 -13.61 -9.51
C VAL A 24 0.35 -13.43 -10.17
N THR A 25 1.03 -14.53 -10.54
CA THR A 25 2.31 -14.49 -11.25
C THR A 25 2.22 -13.90 -12.65
N ASP A 26 1.02 -13.86 -13.23
CA ASP A 26 0.78 -13.43 -14.61
C ASP A 26 0.23 -11.99 -14.66
N ILE A 27 -0.01 -11.38 -13.49
CA ILE A 27 -0.44 -9.99 -13.36
C ILE A 27 0.80 -9.11 -13.24
N ASP A 28 0.83 -8.00 -13.97
CA ASP A 28 1.88 -7.00 -13.81
C ASP A 28 1.95 -6.51 -12.34
N ARG A 29 3.17 -6.42 -11.80
CA ARG A 29 3.38 -6.12 -10.39
C ARG A 29 2.84 -4.74 -10.00
N LYS A 30 2.91 -3.75 -10.89
CA LYS A 30 2.42 -2.40 -10.64
C LYS A 30 0.90 -2.37 -10.63
N GLU A 31 0.26 -3.08 -11.55
CA GLU A 31 -1.20 -3.21 -11.60
C GLU A 31 -1.75 -4.02 -10.42
N PHE A 32 -1.03 -5.05 -9.98
CA PHE A 32 -1.38 -5.81 -8.78
C PHE A 32 -1.27 -4.93 -7.52
N ALA A 33 -0.19 -4.15 -7.39
CA ALA A 33 0.05 -3.26 -6.24
C ALA A 33 -0.99 -2.12 -6.12
N LYS A 34 -1.54 -1.64 -7.24
CA LYS A 34 -2.70 -0.72 -7.25
C LYS A 34 -3.97 -1.37 -6.68
N THR A 35 -4.12 -2.68 -6.83
CA THR A 35 -5.38 -3.35 -6.46
C THR A 35 -5.33 -3.97 -5.06
N VAL A 36 -4.14 -4.39 -4.61
CA VAL A 36 -3.95 -5.12 -3.35
C VAL A 36 -2.92 -4.41 -2.48
N GLY A 37 -3.40 -3.80 -1.39
CA GLY A 37 -2.57 -3.25 -0.32
C GLY A 37 -2.34 -4.26 0.80
N ILE A 38 -1.15 -4.25 1.40
CA ILE A 38 -0.83 -5.15 2.51
C ILE A 38 -0.92 -4.41 3.85
N VAL A 39 -1.69 -4.97 4.79
CA VAL A 39 -1.74 -4.51 6.18
C VAL A 39 -0.89 -5.45 7.04
N TYR A 40 0.13 -4.91 7.69
CA TYR A 40 0.98 -5.66 8.61
C TYR A 40 0.36 -5.69 10.01
N GLN A 41 0.55 -6.79 10.73
CA GLN A 41 0.02 -6.95 12.09
C GLN A 41 0.84 -6.23 13.18
N SER A 42 2.07 -5.82 12.87
CA SER A 42 2.90 -5.01 13.76
C SER A 42 2.87 -3.54 13.33
N PRO A 43 2.14 -2.65 14.01
CA PRO A 43 1.96 -1.26 13.57
C PRO A 43 3.26 -0.44 13.58
N ARG A 44 4.24 -0.82 14.42
CA ARG A 44 5.54 -0.13 14.50
C ARG A 44 6.44 -0.44 13.31
N ASP A 45 6.34 -1.64 12.76
CA ASP A 45 7.19 -2.10 11.65
C ASP A 45 6.54 -1.82 10.28
N SER A 46 5.26 -1.43 10.28
CA SER A 46 4.45 -1.24 9.07
C SER A 46 4.65 0.11 8.40
N ILE A 47 5.22 1.08 9.09
CA ILE A 47 5.53 2.41 8.55
C ILE A 47 7.01 2.45 8.22
N SER A 48 7.33 2.57 6.93
CA SER A 48 8.71 2.82 6.52
C SER A 48 9.17 4.15 7.10
N HIS A 49 10.29 4.15 7.84
CA HIS A 49 10.92 5.37 8.37
C HIS A 49 11.32 6.38 7.28
N ARG A 50 11.25 6.00 6.00
CA ARG A 50 11.50 6.87 4.85
C ARG A 50 10.35 7.81 4.54
N PHE A 51 9.17 7.58 5.11
CA PHE A 51 7.98 8.39 4.86
C PHE A 51 7.40 8.94 6.16
N THR A 52 7.00 10.21 6.13
CA THR A 52 6.09 10.76 7.14
C THR A 52 4.72 10.08 7.06
N VAL A 53 3.92 10.17 8.13
CA VAL A 53 2.54 9.66 8.13
C VAL A 53 1.72 10.24 6.96
N SER A 54 1.91 11.53 6.64
CA SER A 54 1.25 12.17 5.50
C SER A 54 1.69 11.61 4.15
N GLU A 55 2.98 11.30 3.98
CA GLU A 55 3.49 10.74 2.73
C GLU A 55 3.05 9.28 2.56
N ALA A 56 3.05 8.50 3.64
CA ALA A 56 2.56 7.12 3.61
C ALA A 56 1.07 7.03 3.23
N ILE A 57 0.24 8.00 3.64
CA ILE A 57 -1.17 8.08 3.25
C ILE A 57 -1.33 8.63 1.83
N ALA A 58 -0.47 9.56 1.41
CA ALA A 58 -0.54 10.18 0.09
C ALA A 58 -0.07 9.26 -1.04
N GLU A 59 0.85 8.33 -0.76
CA GLU A 59 1.44 7.43 -1.76
C GLU A 59 0.42 6.57 -2.53
N PRO A 60 -0.51 5.82 -1.87
CA PRO A 60 -1.52 5.05 -2.60
C PRO A 60 -2.46 5.96 -3.40
N LEU A 61 -2.68 7.19 -2.94
CA LEU A 61 -3.57 8.12 -3.62
C LEU A 61 -2.92 8.74 -4.88
N HIS A 62 -1.59 8.91 -4.91
CA HIS A 62 -0.86 9.25 -6.14
C HIS A 62 -0.84 8.09 -7.13
N ILE A 63 -0.70 6.85 -6.64
CA ILE A 63 -0.65 5.65 -7.48
C ILE A 63 -1.93 5.44 -8.29
N HIS A 64 -3.06 5.93 -7.78
CA HIS A 64 -4.37 5.86 -8.42
C HIS A 64 -4.73 7.11 -9.25
N ASP A 65 -3.82 8.08 -9.39
CA ASP A 65 -4.08 9.38 -10.03
C ASP A 65 -5.31 10.14 -9.45
N GLU A 66 -5.76 9.79 -8.24
CA GLU A 66 -6.87 10.42 -7.51
C GLU A 66 -6.39 11.63 -6.67
N PHE A 67 -5.20 12.15 -6.96
CA PHE A 67 -4.54 13.17 -6.16
C PHE A 67 -4.56 14.55 -6.82
N ASP A 68 -5.71 15.22 -6.72
CA ASP A 68 -5.80 16.64 -7.03
C ASP A 68 -5.20 17.52 -5.90
N ASP A 69 -4.98 18.81 -6.20
CA ASP A 69 -4.43 19.77 -5.24
C ASP A 69 -5.35 20.01 -4.03
N GLU A 70 -6.67 19.80 -4.17
CA GLU A 70 -7.64 19.91 -3.08
C GLU A 70 -7.44 18.77 -2.06
N SER A 71 -7.24 17.56 -2.56
CA SER A 71 -7.01 16.32 -1.82
C SER A 71 -5.71 16.39 -1.02
N ARG A 72 -4.66 16.97 -1.62
CA ARG A 72 -3.41 17.32 -0.91
C ARG A 72 -3.65 18.28 0.26
N GLY A 73 -4.42 19.34 0.06
CA GLY A 73 -4.74 20.32 1.10
C GLY A 73 -5.50 19.70 2.28
N ARG A 74 -6.46 18.81 1.98
CA ARG A 74 -7.29 18.14 3.00
C ARG A 74 -6.49 17.15 3.85
N ILE A 75 -5.55 16.41 3.26
CA ILE A 75 -4.70 15.45 3.98
C ILE A 75 -3.70 16.20 4.88
N LYS A 76 -3.03 17.24 4.37
CA LYS A 76 -2.11 18.06 5.18
C LYS A 76 -2.84 18.69 6.38
N LYS A 77 -4.06 19.20 6.19
CA LYS A 77 -4.89 19.79 7.25
C LYS A 77 -5.33 18.77 8.30
N ARG A 78 -5.60 17.51 7.91
CA ARG A 78 -5.97 16.44 8.84
C ARG A 78 -4.76 15.90 9.60
N ALA A 79 -3.63 15.72 8.93
CA ALA A 79 -2.38 15.30 9.55
C ALA A 79 -1.88 16.33 10.57
N SER A 80 -1.94 17.63 10.25
CA SER A 80 -1.52 18.68 11.19
C SER A 80 -2.45 18.83 12.41
N ARG A 81 -3.75 18.54 12.25
CA ARG A 81 -4.72 18.52 13.36
C ARG A 81 -4.53 17.36 14.32
N GLY A 82 -4.05 16.21 13.85
CA GLY A 82 -3.77 15.06 14.72
C GLY A 82 -2.54 15.27 15.61
N VAL A 83 -1.58 16.10 15.19
CA VAL A 83 -0.35 16.38 15.96
C VAL A 83 -0.57 17.46 17.03
N ALA A 84 -1.54 18.35 16.86
CA ALA A 84 -1.83 19.41 17.83
C ALA A 84 -2.79 19.01 18.97
N ALA A 85 -3.29 17.77 18.97
CA ALA A 85 -4.28 17.28 19.93
C ALA A 85 -3.72 16.22 20.91
N GLY A 86 -2.39 16.09 21.00
CA GLY A 86 -1.68 15.27 21.98
C GLY A 86 -0.54 16.06 22.60
#